data_AF-A0A965Y3X2-F1
#
_entry.id   AF-A0A965Y3X2-F1
#
_cell.length_a   1.000
_cell.length_b   1.000
_cell.length_c   1.000
_cell.angle_alpha   90.00
_cell.angle_beta   90.00
_cell.angle_gamma   90.00
#
_symmetry.space_group_name_H-M   'P 1'
#
loop_
_entity.id
_entity.type
_entity.pdbx_description
1 polymer ?
#
loop_
_entity_poly.entity_id
_entity_poly.type
_entity_poly.pdbx_seq_one_letter_code
_entity_poly.pdbx_strand_id
1 'polypeptide(L)'
;MKHLAAGAFFLLIWAALQQVSAAPVLHAIARVPESMDSGDLLAAASFVVLLNSLRAIALYLGWFLAGNGFASLRISLAPLSWLLPAAAIPLTYFLLPAVGEGIQLHFGIPAVLSVTSVLVIRYLTRSIPDWINKSIALSLFVFSFQWLDIIPSLTVYGAGWGELSSSVKTAAELLEREWVLNWSGGVAFAGLFLSGVITTELMVTYSARLSDMALLRDRETKMARLREENLANRSIVEMQQLVHDLKRPLTTIMGLADIIAAGKSGKAAEKHASVIGDAGRSMEEMISEILHEDFRRPVSVGELIEYV
;
A
#
# COMPACT_ATOMS: atom_id res chain seq x y z
N MET A 1 -14.24 -7.36 -1.78
CA MET A 1 -15.31 -7.41 -0.74
C MET A 1 -15.17 -6.34 0.35
N LYS A 2 -14.01 -6.16 1.01
CA LYS A 2 -13.83 -5.16 2.09
C LYS A 2 -14.24 -3.72 1.69
N HIS A 3 -13.88 -3.24 0.50
CA HIS A 3 -14.27 -1.90 0.03
C HIS A 3 -15.78 -1.74 -0.22
N LEU A 4 -16.48 -2.79 -0.66
CA LEU A 4 -17.94 -2.74 -0.86
C LEU A 4 -18.67 -2.65 0.48
N ALA A 5 -18.24 -3.44 1.47
CA ALA A 5 -18.81 -3.39 2.81
C ALA A 5 -18.59 -2.01 3.45
N ALA A 6 -17.38 -1.45 3.33
CA ALA A 6 -17.10 -0.10 3.80
C ALA A 6 -17.92 0.97 3.05
N GLY A 7 -18.06 0.85 1.73
CA GLY A 7 -18.92 1.74 0.94
C GLY A 7 -20.38 1.70 1.37
N ALA A 8 -20.95 0.51 1.55
CA ALA A 8 -22.31 0.32 2.05
C ALA A 8 -22.49 0.91 3.45
N PHE A 9 -21.52 0.72 4.34
CA PHE A 9 -21.52 1.30 5.69
C PHE A 9 -21.60 2.83 5.66
N PHE A 10 -20.79 3.50 4.84
CA PHE A 10 -20.85 4.96 4.72
C PHE A 10 -22.14 5.47 4.07
N LEU A 11 -22.72 4.72 3.12
CA LEU A 11 -24.03 5.06 2.55
C LEU A 11 -25.18 4.90 3.58
N LEU A 12 -25.10 3.90 4.46
CA LEU A 12 -26.04 3.78 5.58
C LEU A 12 -25.89 4.92 6.59
N ILE A 13 -24.65 5.32 6.90
CA ILE A 13 -24.39 6.52 7.72
C ILE A 13 -24.98 7.75 7.06
N TRP A 14 -24.75 7.95 5.76
CA TRP A 14 -25.34 9.06 5.01
C TRP A 14 -26.86 9.09 5.13
N ALA A 15 -27.53 7.94 4.93
CA ALA A 15 -28.98 7.84 5.08
C ALA A 15 -29.46 8.18 6.50
N ALA A 16 -28.74 7.72 7.53
CA ALA A 16 -29.04 8.07 8.92
C ALA A 16 -28.85 9.57 9.20
N LEU A 17 -27.81 10.20 8.61
CA LEU A 17 -27.52 11.63 8.77
C LEU A 17 -28.56 12.55 8.12
N GLN A 18 -29.37 12.04 7.19
CA GLN A 18 -30.51 12.79 6.64
C GLN A 18 -31.63 12.95 7.68
N GLN A 19 -31.76 12.02 8.63
CA GLN A 19 -32.77 12.07 9.69
C GLN A 19 -32.33 12.95 10.89
N VAL A 20 -31.08 13.40 10.92
CA VAL A 20 -30.59 14.28 11.98
C VAL A 20 -31.28 15.63 11.88
N SER A 21 -31.98 16.00 12.96
CA SER A 21 -32.70 17.26 13.07
C SER A 21 -31.78 18.46 12.89
N ALA A 22 -32.24 19.43 12.09
CA ALA A 22 -31.58 20.72 11.93
C ALA A 22 -31.90 21.72 13.04
N ALA A 23 -32.69 21.33 14.06
CA ALA A 23 -33.07 22.21 15.16
C ALA A 23 -31.88 22.91 15.85
N PRO A 24 -30.73 22.26 16.11
CA PRO A 24 -29.58 22.95 16.70
C PRO A 24 -29.00 24.05 15.80
N VAL A 25 -29.01 23.81 14.48
CA VAL A 25 -28.53 24.77 13.47
C VAL A 25 -29.49 25.95 13.39
N LEU A 26 -30.80 25.69 13.34
CA LEU A 26 -31.82 26.73 13.32
C LEU A 26 -31.79 27.57 14.61
N HIS A 27 -31.55 26.95 15.77
CA HIS A 27 -31.40 27.68 17.03
C HIS A 27 -30.12 28.51 17.10
N ALA A 28 -29.03 28.06 16.46
CA ALA A 28 -27.82 28.87 16.31
C ALA A 28 -28.09 30.08 15.40
N ILE A 29 -28.75 29.89 14.26
CA ILE A 29 -29.11 30.96 13.32
C ILE A 29 -30.06 31.97 13.97
N ALA A 30 -31.06 31.51 14.73
CA ALA A 30 -32.06 32.37 15.38
C ALA A 30 -31.45 33.32 16.43
N ARG A 31 -30.33 32.94 17.06
CA ARG A 31 -29.64 33.79 18.04
C ARG A 31 -28.80 34.91 17.41
N VAL A 32 -28.43 34.78 16.14
CA VAL A 32 -27.55 35.73 15.44
C VAL A 32 -28.16 37.14 15.35
N PRO A 33 -29.45 37.31 14.98
CA PRO A 33 -30.09 38.63 15.02
C PRO A 33 -30.29 39.18 16.44
N GLU A 34 -30.43 38.32 17.45
CA GLU A 34 -30.69 38.73 18.84
C GLU A 34 -29.44 39.29 19.51
N SER A 35 -28.26 38.69 19.29
CA SER A 35 -27.00 39.12 19.91
C SER A 35 -26.27 40.20 19.13
N MET A 36 -26.52 40.31 17.82
CA MET A 36 -25.76 41.12 16.87
C MET A 36 -24.24 40.91 16.94
N ASP A 37 -23.80 39.72 17.38
CA ASP A 37 -22.39 39.38 17.54
C ASP A 37 -21.85 38.55 16.36
N SER A 38 -20.60 38.84 15.98
CA SER A 38 -19.87 38.09 14.94
C SER A 38 -19.54 36.67 15.41
N GLY A 39 -19.37 36.47 16.73
CA GLY A 39 -19.11 35.15 17.31
C GLY A 39 -20.25 34.17 17.03
N ASP A 40 -21.49 34.59 17.27
CA ASP A 40 -22.67 33.76 17.02
C ASP A 40 -22.89 33.50 15.53
N LEU A 41 -22.60 34.48 14.67
CA LEU A 41 -22.63 34.31 13.21
C LEU A 41 -21.64 33.23 12.75
N LEU A 42 -20.41 33.25 13.27
CA LEU A 42 -19.40 32.24 12.99
C LEU A 42 -19.77 30.86 13.55
N ALA A 43 -20.38 30.81 14.73
CA ALA A 43 -20.85 29.57 15.32
C ALA A 43 -21.96 28.94 14.46
N ALA A 44 -22.96 29.73 14.05
CA ALA A 44 -24.03 29.28 13.16
C ALA A 44 -23.47 28.77 11.82
N ALA A 45 -22.57 29.53 11.19
CA ALA A 45 -21.88 29.12 9.98
C ALA A 45 -21.12 27.79 10.15
N SER A 46 -20.38 27.64 11.25
CA SER A 46 -19.62 26.43 11.55
C SER A 46 -20.53 25.21 11.74
N PHE A 47 -21.69 25.37 12.41
CA PHE A 47 -22.67 24.30 12.56
C PHE A 47 -23.26 23.86 11.21
N VAL A 48 -23.60 24.82 10.33
CA VAL A 48 -24.07 24.51 8.98
C VAL A 48 -23.01 23.72 8.21
N VAL A 49 -21.77 24.21 8.22
CA VAL A 49 -20.65 23.55 7.53
C VAL A 49 -20.43 22.16 8.09
N LEU A 50 -20.37 21.98 9.41
CA LEU A 50 -20.15 20.66 10.03
C LEU A 50 -21.25 19.66 9.66
N LEU A 51 -22.52 20.05 9.72
CA LEU A 51 -23.63 19.17 9.36
C LEU A 51 -23.57 18.78 7.87
N ASN A 52 -23.36 19.76 7.00
CA ASN A 52 -23.25 19.52 5.56
C ASN A 52 -22.03 18.65 5.23
N SER A 53 -20.92 18.87 5.92
CA SER A 53 -19.68 18.10 5.75
C SER A 53 -19.84 16.66 6.18
N LEU A 54 -20.49 16.41 7.31
CA LEU A 54 -20.71 15.05 7.80
C LEU A 54 -21.58 14.26 6.80
N ARG A 55 -22.64 14.87 6.29
CA ARG A 55 -23.49 14.30 5.22
C ARG A 55 -22.71 14.08 3.94
N ALA A 56 -21.99 15.09 3.47
CA ALA A 56 -21.21 15.02 2.24
C ALA A 56 -20.14 13.93 2.36
N ILE A 57 -19.26 13.97 3.36
CA ILE A 57 -18.17 13.00 3.55
C ILE A 57 -18.71 11.57 3.53
N ALA A 58 -19.81 11.28 4.24
CA ALA A 58 -20.43 9.96 4.22
C ALA A 58 -20.88 9.54 2.80
N LEU A 59 -21.51 10.44 2.04
CA LEU A 59 -21.92 10.18 0.67
C LEU A 59 -20.73 9.94 -0.29
N TYR A 60 -19.76 10.87 -0.28
CA TYR A 60 -18.60 10.83 -1.17
C TYR A 60 -17.71 9.62 -0.87
N LEU A 61 -17.46 9.31 0.41
CA LEU A 61 -16.73 8.09 0.81
C LEU A 61 -17.48 6.83 0.43
N GLY A 62 -18.81 6.79 0.66
CA GLY A 62 -19.66 5.66 0.33
C GLY A 62 -19.54 5.27 -1.14
N TRP A 63 -19.74 6.24 -2.04
CA TRP A 63 -19.63 6.00 -3.48
C TRP A 63 -18.20 5.78 -3.96
N PHE A 64 -17.21 6.47 -3.39
CA PHE A 64 -15.80 6.23 -3.72
C PHE A 64 -15.36 4.80 -3.39
N LEU A 65 -15.70 4.30 -2.20
CA LEU A 65 -15.35 2.95 -1.76
C LEU A 65 -16.18 1.89 -2.49
N ALA A 66 -17.45 2.16 -2.77
CA ALA A 66 -18.28 1.29 -3.61
C ALA A 66 -17.69 1.15 -5.02
N GLY A 67 -17.24 2.26 -5.63
CA GLY A 67 -16.57 2.27 -6.93
C GLY A 67 -15.27 1.44 -6.92
N ASN A 68 -14.42 1.62 -5.91
CA ASN A 68 -13.20 0.81 -5.76
C ASN A 68 -13.52 -0.68 -5.53
N GLY A 69 -14.58 -0.98 -4.79
CA GLY A 69 -15.09 -2.33 -4.59
C GLY A 69 -15.60 -2.98 -5.88
N PHE A 70 -16.29 -2.23 -6.73
CA PHE A 70 -16.80 -2.71 -8.02
C PHE A 70 -15.67 -3.05 -9.00
N ALA A 71 -14.60 -2.25 -9.01
CA ALA A 71 -13.39 -2.53 -9.79
C ALA A 71 -12.72 -3.86 -9.39
N SER A 72 -12.84 -4.26 -8.12
CA SER A 72 -12.23 -5.49 -7.59
C SER A 72 -12.99 -6.78 -7.93
N LEU A 73 -14.23 -6.68 -8.44
CA LEU A 73 -15.07 -7.83 -8.78
C LEU A 73 -14.75 -8.43 -10.15
N ARG A 74 -14.52 -7.58 -11.17
CA ARG A 74 -14.07 -8.00 -12.50
C ARG A 74 -13.19 -6.94 -13.15
N ILE A 75 -12.09 -7.37 -13.77
CA ILE A 75 -11.13 -6.49 -14.47
C ILE A 75 -11.81 -5.71 -15.60
N SER A 76 -12.81 -6.29 -16.29
CA SER A 76 -13.58 -5.63 -17.35
C SER A 76 -14.46 -4.48 -16.86
N LEU A 77 -14.75 -4.40 -15.55
CA LEU A 77 -15.58 -3.35 -14.94
C LEU A 77 -14.74 -2.18 -14.40
N ALA A 78 -13.41 -2.23 -14.52
CA ALA A 78 -12.51 -1.17 -14.08
C ALA A 78 -12.86 0.23 -14.65
N PRO A 79 -13.16 0.41 -15.95
CA PRO A 79 -13.56 1.73 -16.46
C PRO A 79 -14.98 2.13 -16.01
N LEU A 80 -15.91 1.18 -15.91
CA LEU A 80 -17.28 1.46 -15.43
C LEU A 80 -17.29 1.88 -13.97
N SER A 81 -16.37 1.35 -13.18
CA SER A 81 -16.21 1.71 -11.78
C SER A 81 -15.80 3.17 -11.58
N TRP A 82 -15.14 3.81 -12.56
CA TRP A 82 -14.78 5.23 -12.54
C TRP A 82 -15.99 6.14 -12.74
N LEU A 83 -16.94 5.71 -13.57
CA LEU A 83 -18.21 6.39 -13.79
C LEU A 83 -19.14 6.27 -12.60
N LEU A 84 -19.00 5.22 -11.77
CA LEU A 84 -19.93 4.96 -10.67
C LEU A 84 -20.03 6.12 -9.67
N PRO A 85 -18.95 6.64 -9.04
CA PRO A 85 -19.07 7.80 -8.15
C PRO A 85 -19.51 9.07 -8.91
N ALA A 86 -18.99 9.28 -10.13
CA ALA A 86 -19.28 10.47 -10.92
C ALA A 86 -20.75 10.58 -11.34
N ALA A 87 -21.43 9.45 -11.57
CA ALA A 87 -22.84 9.40 -11.91
C ALA A 87 -23.73 9.24 -10.67
N ALA A 88 -23.35 8.38 -9.72
CA ALA A 88 -24.18 8.05 -8.58
C ALA A 88 -24.30 9.21 -7.58
N ILE A 89 -23.23 10.00 -7.38
CA ILE A 89 -23.29 11.16 -6.49
C ILE A 89 -24.32 12.19 -7.01
N PRO A 90 -24.23 12.72 -8.25
CA PRO A 90 -25.27 13.59 -8.79
C PRO A 90 -26.67 12.96 -8.72
N LEU A 91 -26.80 11.67 -9.06
CA LEU A 91 -28.08 10.97 -9.02
C LEU A 91 -28.69 10.97 -7.60
N THR A 92 -27.89 10.79 -6.55
CA THR A 92 -28.39 10.87 -5.17
C THR A 92 -28.89 12.25 -4.77
N TYR A 93 -28.28 13.33 -5.29
CA TYR A 93 -28.80 14.69 -5.09
C TYR A 93 -30.14 14.91 -5.82
N PHE A 94 -30.32 14.31 -7.01
CA PHE A 94 -31.58 14.40 -7.77
C PHE A 94 -32.71 13.54 -7.20
N LEU A 95 -32.39 12.40 -6.59
CA LEU A 95 -33.39 11.47 -6.05
C LEU A 95 -33.87 11.84 -4.64
N LEU A 96 -33.09 12.63 -3.88
CA LEU A 96 -33.43 13.00 -2.51
C LEU A 96 -34.76 13.77 -2.39
N PRO A 97 -35.09 14.75 -3.26
CA PRO A 97 -36.38 15.43 -3.24
C PRO A 97 -37.58 14.51 -3.52
N ALA A 98 -37.36 13.33 -4.11
CA ALA A 98 -38.42 12.37 -4.44
C ALA A 98 -38.71 11.38 -3.30
N VAL A 99 -37.87 11.31 -2.26
CA VAL A 99 -37.90 10.24 -1.23
C VAL A 99 -38.20 10.77 0.19
N GLY A 100 -38.17 12.08 0.48
CA GLY A 100 -38.63 12.58 1.78
C GLY A 100 -38.59 14.10 2.00
N GLU A 101 -39.29 14.55 3.06
CA GLU A 101 -39.37 15.93 3.58
C GLU A 101 -38.07 16.37 4.30
N GLY A 102 -36.92 16.20 3.65
CA GLY A 102 -35.63 16.65 4.17
C GLY A 102 -35.20 18.00 3.58
N ILE A 103 -34.35 18.74 4.32
CA ILE A 103 -33.70 19.97 3.85
C ILE A 103 -33.03 19.71 2.50
N GLN A 104 -33.38 20.49 1.49
CA GLN A 104 -32.91 20.28 0.13
C GLN A 104 -31.38 20.43 0.06
N LEU A 105 -30.68 19.32 -0.22
CA LEU A 105 -29.25 19.36 -0.54
C LEU A 105 -29.09 19.97 -1.93
N HIS A 106 -28.60 21.21 -1.98
CA HIS A 106 -28.34 21.88 -3.25
C HIS A 106 -27.04 21.36 -3.89
N PHE A 107 -27.10 21.05 -5.18
CA PHE A 107 -25.93 20.68 -5.98
C PHE A 107 -25.22 21.94 -6.49
N GLY A 108 -24.41 22.56 -5.63
CA GLY A 108 -23.63 23.77 -5.96
C GLY A 108 -22.19 23.48 -6.40
N ILE A 109 -21.39 24.54 -6.61
CA ILE A 109 -19.96 24.44 -6.92
C ILE A 109 -19.21 23.49 -5.96
N PRO A 110 -19.43 23.53 -4.64
CA PRO A 110 -18.74 22.62 -3.72
C PRO A 110 -19.00 21.15 -3.99
N ALA A 111 -20.18 20.80 -4.47
CA ALA A 111 -20.49 19.43 -4.87
C ALA A 111 -19.71 19.01 -6.13
N VAL A 112 -19.64 19.89 -7.13
CA VAL A 112 -18.84 19.66 -8.35
C VAL A 112 -17.35 19.51 -8.03
N LEU A 113 -16.80 20.36 -7.17
CA LEU A 113 -15.41 20.27 -6.71
C LEU A 113 -15.16 18.98 -5.92
N SER A 114 -16.12 18.56 -5.10
CA SER A 114 -16.05 17.30 -4.34
C SER A 114 -16.10 16.07 -5.26
N VAL A 115 -16.95 16.06 -6.30
CA VAL A 115 -16.94 14.98 -7.31
C VAL A 115 -15.62 14.96 -8.07
N THR A 116 -15.11 16.15 -8.42
CA THR A 116 -13.82 16.27 -9.12
C THR A 116 -12.66 15.76 -8.26
N SER A 117 -12.65 16.05 -6.96
CA SER A 117 -11.60 15.56 -6.05
C SER A 117 -11.64 14.03 -5.89
N VAL A 118 -12.83 13.41 -5.89
CA VAL A 118 -12.96 11.95 -5.95
C VAL A 118 -12.21 11.38 -7.17
N LEU A 119 -12.40 11.98 -8.35
CA LEU A 119 -11.74 11.53 -9.59
C LEU A 119 -10.23 11.76 -9.54
N VAL A 120 -9.78 12.94 -9.10
CA VAL A 120 -8.36 13.30 -9.00
C VAL A 120 -7.63 12.39 -8.01
N ILE A 121 -8.17 12.19 -6.81
CA ILE A 121 -7.56 11.29 -5.81
C ILE A 121 -7.51 9.87 -6.35
N ARG A 122 -8.57 9.41 -7.01
CA ARG A 122 -8.55 8.07 -7.60
C ARG A 122 -7.50 7.91 -8.69
N TYR A 123 -7.30 8.95 -9.51
CA TYR A 123 -6.26 8.98 -10.53
C TYR A 123 -4.86 8.91 -9.90
N LEU A 124 -4.55 9.84 -9.01
CA LEU A 124 -3.23 9.99 -8.39
C LEU A 124 -2.83 8.79 -7.54
N THR A 125 -3.81 8.07 -7.01
CA THR A 125 -3.59 7.02 -6.00
C THR A 125 -3.92 5.63 -6.53
N ARG A 126 -4.06 5.46 -7.84
CA ARG A 126 -4.44 4.20 -8.49
C ARG A 126 -3.54 3.02 -8.10
N SER A 127 -2.24 3.27 -7.91
CA SER A 127 -1.23 2.26 -7.55
C SER A 127 -1.17 1.95 -6.04
N ILE A 128 -1.84 2.75 -5.21
CA ILE A 128 -1.75 2.66 -3.75
C ILE A 128 -2.87 1.75 -3.24
N PRO A 129 -2.59 0.65 -2.52
CA PRO A 129 -3.64 -0.26 -2.04
C PRO A 129 -4.40 0.27 -0.82
N ASP A 130 -3.81 1.17 -0.04
CA ASP A 130 -4.41 1.66 1.19
C ASP A 130 -5.60 2.60 0.92
N TRP A 131 -6.77 2.20 1.43
CA TRP A 131 -8.02 2.94 1.25
C TRP A 131 -8.29 3.93 2.38
N ILE A 132 -7.67 3.75 3.55
CA ILE A 132 -7.89 4.60 4.72
C ILE A 132 -7.30 5.98 4.46
N ASN A 133 -6.02 6.04 4.06
CA ASN A 133 -5.35 7.30 3.75
C ASN A 133 -6.04 8.08 2.61
N LYS A 134 -6.55 7.37 1.59
CA LYS A 134 -7.36 7.99 0.52
C LYS A 134 -8.66 8.58 1.05
N SER A 135 -9.30 7.91 2.01
CA SER A 135 -10.55 8.36 2.63
C SER A 135 -10.31 9.61 3.48
N ILE A 136 -9.18 9.67 4.21
CA ILE A 136 -8.78 10.85 4.98
C ILE A 136 -8.54 12.04 4.03
N ALA A 137 -7.75 11.86 2.98
CA ALA A 137 -7.48 12.90 1.98
C ALA A 137 -8.78 13.41 1.35
N LEU A 138 -9.66 12.49 0.91
CA LEU A 138 -10.95 12.85 0.32
C LEU A 138 -11.84 13.61 1.31
N SER A 139 -11.87 13.19 2.58
CA SER A 139 -12.64 13.87 3.62
C SER A 139 -12.16 15.31 3.84
N LEU A 140 -10.84 15.55 3.83
CA LEU A 140 -10.27 16.89 3.94
C LEU A 140 -10.68 17.79 2.77
N PHE A 141 -10.64 17.27 1.54
CA PHE A 141 -11.08 18.03 0.37
C PHE A 141 -12.58 18.35 0.43
N VAL A 142 -13.42 17.34 0.67
CA VAL A 142 -14.88 17.54 0.80
C VAL A 142 -15.17 18.56 1.91
N PHE A 143 -14.51 18.41 3.06
CA PHE A 143 -14.66 19.34 4.19
C PHE A 143 -14.25 20.77 3.84
N SER A 144 -13.13 20.92 3.13
CA SER A 144 -12.66 22.23 2.67
C SER A 144 -13.70 22.90 1.76
N PHE A 145 -14.27 22.16 0.81
CA PHE A 145 -15.21 22.73 -0.15
C PHE A 145 -16.53 23.17 0.49
N GLN A 146 -16.96 22.52 1.58
CA GLN A 146 -18.17 22.95 2.31
C GLN A 146 -18.06 24.37 2.87
N TRP A 147 -16.86 24.87 3.17
CA TRP A 147 -16.68 26.25 3.61
C TRP A 147 -16.99 27.28 2.53
N LEU A 148 -16.87 26.92 1.24
CA LEU A 148 -17.23 27.82 0.14
C LEU A 148 -18.73 28.13 0.13
N ASP A 149 -19.58 27.22 0.63
CA ASP A 149 -21.02 27.43 0.71
C ASP A 149 -21.43 28.51 1.72
N ILE A 150 -20.54 28.93 2.63
CA ILE A 150 -20.81 30.02 3.59
C ILE A 150 -20.38 31.38 3.06
N ILE A 151 -19.44 31.44 2.11
CA ILE A 151 -18.86 32.68 1.60
C ILE A 151 -19.91 33.46 0.77
N PRO A 152 -20.38 34.65 1.21
CA PRO A 152 -21.41 35.40 0.48
C PRO A 152 -20.96 35.83 -0.93
N SER A 153 -19.70 36.25 -1.09
CA SER A 153 -19.17 36.68 -2.40
C SER A 153 -19.14 35.57 -3.46
N LEU A 154 -19.17 34.30 -3.06
CA LEU A 154 -19.21 33.16 -3.97
C LEU A 154 -20.63 32.74 -4.39
N THR A 155 -21.66 33.37 -3.81
CA THR A 155 -23.06 33.02 -4.09
C THR A 155 -23.44 33.28 -5.54
N VAL A 156 -22.86 34.31 -6.16
CA VAL A 156 -23.04 34.64 -7.59
C VAL A 156 -22.58 33.50 -8.50
N TYR A 157 -21.59 32.73 -8.07
CA TYR A 157 -21.06 31.60 -8.83
C TYR A 157 -21.82 30.28 -8.56
N GLY A 158 -22.83 30.27 -7.68
CA GLY A 158 -23.60 29.06 -7.35
C GLY A 158 -23.11 28.32 -6.11
N ALA A 159 -22.41 29.01 -5.19
CA ALA A 159 -22.08 28.47 -3.87
C ALA A 159 -23.16 28.83 -2.83
N GLY A 160 -23.58 27.85 -2.02
CA GLY A 160 -24.38 28.08 -0.82
C GLY A 160 -25.84 28.46 -1.04
N TRP A 161 -26.50 27.92 -2.07
CA TRP A 161 -27.94 28.08 -2.27
C TRP A 161 -28.79 27.10 -1.44
N GLY A 162 -28.16 26.24 -0.63
CA GLY A 162 -28.90 25.39 0.32
C GLY A 162 -29.62 26.25 1.36
N GLU A 163 -30.79 25.80 1.81
CA GLU A 163 -31.67 26.54 2.72
C GLU A 163 -30.90 27.07 3.95
N LEU A 164 -30.18 26.21 4.67
CA LEU A 164 -29.41 26.59 5.87
C LEU A 164 -28.27 27.57 5.57
N SER A 165 -27.54 27.35 4.48
CA SER A 165 -26.44 28.23 4.06
C SER A 165 -26.95 29.61 3.65
N SER A 166 -28.08 29.66 2.95
CA SER A 166 -28.73 30.90 2.56
C SER A 166 -29.20 31.69 3.80
N SER A 167 -29.79 31.02 4.81
CA SER A 167 -30.22 31.68 6.05
C SER A 167 -29.06 32.31 6.81
N VAL A 168 -27.90 31.65 6.90
CA VAL A 168 -26.70 32.22 7.53
C VAL A 168 -26.18 33.44 6.76
N LYS A 169 -26.20 33.38 5.42
CA LYS A 169 -25.77 34.51 4.57
C LYS A 169 -26.70 35.70 4.70
N THR A 170 -28.01 35.48 4.66
CA THR A 170 -29.00 36.54 4.88
C THR A 170 -28.86 37.17 6.26
N ALA A 171 -28.59 36.37 7.30
CA ALA A 171 -28.28 36.90 8.62
C ALA A 171 -27.03 37.81 8.59
N ALA A 172 -25.95 37.38 7.90
CA ALA A 172 -24.74 38.19 7.76
C ALA A 172 -24.97 39.50 6.98
N GLU A 173 -25.80 39.46 5.95
CA GLU A 173 -26.21 40.63 5.16
C GLU A 173 -27.00 41.63 6.02
N LEU A 174 -28.00 41.15 6.78
CA LEU A 174 -28.78 41.97 7.73
C LEU A 174 -27.93 42.62 8.82
N LEU A 175 -26.82 41.97 9.18
CA LEU A 175 -25.86 42.46 10.18
C LEU A 175 -24.77 43.35 9.57
N GLU A 176 -24.75 43.54 8.25
CA GLU A 176 -23.68 44.21 7.50
C GLU A 176 -22.28 43.62 7.78
N ARG A 177 -22.22 42.30 8.04
CA ARG A 177 -21.00 41.56 8.49
C ARG A 177 -20.58 40.44 7.54
N GLU A 178 -20.95 40.52 6.27
CA GLU A 178 -20.55 39.54 5.25
C GLU A 178 -19.03 39.33 5.16
N TRP A 179 -18.24 40.37 5.43
CA TRP A 179 -16.78 40.30 5.42
C TRP A 179 -16.24 39.26 6.40
N VAL A 180 -16.92 39.04 7.53
CA VAL A 180 -16.55 38.02 8.54
C VAL A 180 -16.65 36.63 7.93
N LEU A 181 -17.75 36.34 7.22
CA LEU A 181 -17.96 35.05 6.56
C LEU A 181 -17.02 34.86 5.36
N ASN A 182 -16.77 35.91 4.58
CA ASN A 182 -15.84 35.85 3.45
C ASN A 182 -14.42 35.47 3.90
N TRP A 183 -13.90 36.13 4.95
CA TRP A 183 -12.54 35.86 5.44
C TRP A 183 -12.44 34.54 6.20
N SER A 184 -13.34 34.28 7.14
CA SER A 184 -13.31 33.04 7.92
C SER A 184 -13.49 31.80 7.04
N GLY A 185 -14.46 31.84 6.11
CA GLY A 185 -14.67 30.77 5.14
C GLY A 185 -13.49 30.59 4.20
N GLY A 186 -12.90 31.68 3.72
CA GLY A 186 -11.72 31.63 2.85
C GLY A 186 -10.49 31.03 3.55
N VAL A 187 -10.21 31.45 4.79
CA VAL A 187 -9.08 30.93 5.58
C VAL A 187 -9.30 29.45 5.92
N ALA A 188 -10.50 29.07 6.36
CA ALA A 188 -10.82 27.68 6.67
C ALA A 188 -10.73 26.78 5.43
N PHE A 189 -11.29 27.23 4.30
CA PHE A 189 -11.14 26.56 3.00
C PHE A 189 -9.66 26.37 2.64
N ALA A 190 -8.87 27.44 2.63
CA ALA A 190 -7.47 27.39 2.22
C ALA A 190 -6.63 26.48 3.13
N GLY A 191 -6.81 26.57 4.45
CA GLY A 191 -6.09 25.73 5.41
C GLY A 191 -6.41 24.24 5.26
N LEU A 192 -7.70 23.90 5.14
CA LEU A 192 -8.14 22.51 4.96
C LEU A 192 -7.75 21.96 3.58
N PHE A 193 -7.87 22.77 2.54
CA PHE A 193 -7.47 22.40 1.18
C PHE A 193 -5.98 22.10 1.12
N LEU A 194 -5.13 22.98 1.68
CA LEU A 194 -3.69 22.77 1.75
C LEU A 194 -3.34 21.51 2.56
N SER A 195 -4.03 21.27 3.67
CA SER A 195 -3.88 20.03 4.45
C SER A 195 -4.22 18.78 3.63
N GLY A 196 -5.28 18.83 2.81
CA GLY A 196 -5.66 17.75 1.88
C GLY A 196 -4.59 17.50 0.80
N VAL A 197 -4.00 18.57 0.24
CA VAL A 197 -2.88 18.48 -0.72
C VAL A 197 -1.66 17.82 -0.07
N ILE A 198 -1.23 18.32 1.10
CA ILE A 198 -0.06 17.78 1.82
C ILE A 198 -0.28 16.31 2.17
N THR A 199 -1.47 15.95 2.65
CA THR A 199 -1.80 14.56 3.00
C THR A 199 -1.75 13.64 1.78
N THR A 200 -2.25 14.11 0.63
CA THR A 200 -2.20 13.37 -0.63
C THR A 200 -0.75 13.18 -1.10
N GLU A 201 0.06 14.23 -1.05
CA GLU A 201 1.47 14.20 -1.43
C GLU A 201 2.29 13.25 -0.54
N LEU A 202 2.09 13.33 0.78
CA LEU A 202 2.70 12.43 1.75
C LEU A 202 2.35 10.98 1.46
N MET A 203 1.07 10.70 1.20
CA MET A 203 0.61 9.35 0.89
C MET A 203 1.25 8.81 -0.40
N VAL A 204 1.29 9.60 -1.48
CA VAL A 204 1.90 9.19 -2.75
C VAL A 204 3.40 8.93 -2.58
N THR A 205 4.10 9.83 -1.92
CA THR A 205 5.55 9.72 -1.67
C THR A 205 5.87 8.52 -0.79
N TYR A 206 5.10 8.31 0.28
CA TYR A 206 5.31 7.18 1.20
C TYR A 206 5.07 5.84 0.50
N SER A 207 4.00 5.74 -0.31
CA SER A 207 3.73 4.53 -1.09
C SER A 207 4.83 4.23 -2.11
N ALA A 208 5.38 5.24 -2.78
CA ALA A 208 6.50 5.07 -3.71
C ALA A 208 7.73 4.52 -2.99
N ARG A 209 8.10 5.12 -1.84
CA ARG A 209 9.23 4.66 -1.03
C ARG A 209 9.08 3.22 -0.55
N LEU A 210 7.86 2.82 -0.13
CA LEU A 210 7.59 1.44 0.27
C LEU A 210 7.78 0.46 -0.91
N SER A 211 7.35 0.84 -2.11
CA SER A 211 7.54 0.00 -3.30
C SER A 211 9.01 -0.14 -3.68
N ASP A 212 9.79 0.93 -3.56
CA ASP A 212 11.24 0.91 -3.80
C ASP A 212 11.96 0.03 -2.79
N MET A 213 11.61 0.13 -1.50
CA MET A 213 12.16 -0.72 -0.45
C MET A 213 11.83 -2.20 -0.68
N ALA A 214 10.59 -2.51 -1.10
CA ALA A 214 10.20 -3.88 -1.42
C ALA A 214 11.02 -4.45 -2.59
N LEU A 215 11.24 -3.64 -3.63
CA LEU A 215 12.07 -4.01 -4.77
C LEU A 215 13.55 -4.21 -4.39
N LEU A 216 14.09 -3.34 -3.52
CA LEU A 216 15.45 -3.47 -3.02
C LEU A 216 15.64 -4.76 -2.22
N ARG A 217 14.71 -5.09 -1.31
CA ARG A 217 14.77 -6.36 -0.54
C ARG A 217 14.70 -7.60 -1.44
N ASP A 218 13.88 -7.57 -2.48
CA ASP A 218 13.82 -8.67 -3.47
C ASP A 218 15.14 -8.80 -4.26
N ARG A 219 15.77 -7.68 -4.62
CA ARG A 219 17.10 -7.69 -5.26
C ARG A 219 18.19 -8.21 -4.32
N GLU A 220 18.20 -7.78 -3.07
CA GLU A 220 19.18 -8.23 -2.07
C GLU A 220 19.09 -9.74 -1.83
N THR A 221 17.87 -10.27 -1.69
CA THR A 221 17.66 -11.72 -1.50
C THR A 221 18.10 -12.53 -2.72
N LYS A 222 17.81 -12.07 -3.93
CA LYS A 222 18.31 -12.69 -5.17
C LYS A 222 19.83 -12.64 -5.26
N MET A 223 20.44 -11.51 -4.92
CA MET A 223 21.90 -11.35 -4.91
C MET A 223 22.57 -12.25 -3.86
N ALA A 224 21.96 -12.43 -2.70
CA ALA A 224 22.46 -13.33 -1.67
C ALA A 224 22.45 -14.79 -2.16
N ARG A 225 21.36 -15.25 -2.79
CA ARG A 225 21.27 -16.59 -3.38
C ARG A 225 22.30 -16.82 -4.48
N LEU A 226 22.47 -15.86 -5.39
CA LEU A 226 23.48 -15.94 -6.44
C LEU A 226 24.91 -15.99 -5.88
N ARG A 227 25.18 -15.33 -4.75
CA ARG A 227 26.48 -15.42 -4.08
C ARG A 227 26.71 -16.79 -3.45
N GLU A 228 25.69 -17.34 -2.81
CA GLU A 228 25.74 -18.68 -2.22
C GLU A 228 25.99 -19.75 -3.29
N GLU A 229 25.26 -19.70 -4.42
CA GLU A 229 25.47 -20.59 -5.57
C GLU A 229 26.87 -20.44 -6.17
N ASN A 230 27.37 -19.22 -6.32
CA ASN A 230 28.74 -18.99 -6.82
C ASN A 230 29.81 -19.53 -5.85
N LEU A 231 29.61 -19.38 -4.54
CA LEU A 231 30.53 -19.91 -3.53
C LEU A 231 30.52 -21.45 -3.55
N ALA A 232 29.35 -22.07 -3.65
CA ALA A 232 29.22 -23.53 -3.76
C ALA A 232 29.92 -24.05 -5.03
N ASN A 233 29.66 -23.45 -6.19
CA ASN A 233 30.30 -23.81 -7.45
C ASN A 233 31.82 -23.65 -7.39
N ARG A 234 32.30 -22.54 -6.83
CA ARG A 234 33.74 -22.30 -6.66
C ARG A 234 34.37 -23.33 -5.73
N SER A 235 33.71 -23.66 -4.62
CA SER A 235 34.19 -24.69 -3.69
C SER A 235 34.30 -26.05 -4.37
N ILE A 236 33.35 -26.44 -5.22
CA ILE A 236 33.42 -27.69 -6.00
C ILE A 236 34.62 -27.68 -6.95
N VAL A 237 34.83 -26.59 -7.68
CA VAL A 237 35.98 -26.47 -8.61
C VAL A 237 37.31 -26.52 -7.85
N GLU A 238 37.41 -25.82 -6.72
CA GLU A 238 38.62 -25.84 -5.87
C GLU A 238 38.87 -27.24 -5.30
N MET A 239 37.84 -27.96 -4.83
CA MET A 239 37.95 -29.36 -4.38
C MET A 239 38.43 -30.29 -5.49
N GLN A 240 37.86 -30.18 -6.69
CA GLN A 240 38.29 -30.98 -7.86
C GLN A 240 39.77 -30.75 -8.18
N GLN A 241 40.22 -29.49 -8.15
CA GLN A 241 41.60 -29.14 -8.45
C GLN A 241 42.57 -29.68 -7.38
N LEU A 242 42.21 -29.59 -6.09
CA LEU A 242 42.98 -30.19 -5.00
C LEU A 242 43.08 -31.72 -5.15
N VAL A 243 41.99 -32.39 -5.51
CA VAL A 243 41.99 -33.85 -5.74
C VAL A 243 42.91 -34.23 -6.90
N HIS A 244 42.86 -33.49 -8.01
CA HIS A 244 43.77 -33.72 -9.13
C HIS A 244 45.24 -33.54 -8.72
N ASP A 245 45.54 -32.50 -7.94
CA ASP A 245 46.90 -32.22 -7.45
C ASP A 245 47.41 -33.28 -6.47
N LEU A 246 46.52 -33.93 -5.70
CA LEU A 246 46.86 -35.08 -4.85
C LEU A 246 47.04 -36.39 -5.64
N LYS A 247 46.21 -36.64 -6.66
CA LYS A 247 46.26 -37.89 -7.43
C LYS A 247 47.54 -38.03 -8.25
N ARG A 248 48.08 -36.92 -8.76
CA ARG A 248 49.28 -36.89 -9.62
C ARG A 248 50.57 -37.42 -8.95
N PRO A 249 50.98 -36.93 -7.76
CA PRO A 249 52.12 -37.50 -7.04
C PRO A 249 51.83 -38.91 -6.52
N LEU A 250 50.59 -39.21 -6.10
CA LEU A 250 50.21 -40.54 -5.62
C LEU A 250 50.38 -41.62 -6.70
N THR A 251 49.92 -41.34 -7.92
CA THR A 251 50.10 -42.22 -9.09
C THR A 251 51.59 -42.48 -9.36
N THR A 252 52.43 -41.47 -9.14
CA THR A 252 53.88 -41.58 -9.32
C THR A 252 54.51 -42.47 -8.23
N ILE A 253 54.08 -42.32 -6.97
CA ILE A 253 54.54 -43.15 -5.84
C ILE A 253 54.13 -44.61 -6.05
N MET A 254 52.89 -44.87 -6.47
CA MET A 254 52.41 -46.22 -6.78
C MET A 254 53.18 -46.84 -7.95
N GLY A 255 53.37 -46.11 -9.06
CA GLY A 255 54.13 -46.61 -10.20
C GLY A 255 55.60 -46.92 -9.85
N LEU A 256 56.23 -46.11 -8.99
CA LEU A 256 57.58 -46.39 -8.48
C LEU A 256 57.60 -47.62 -7.57
N ALA A 257 56.59 -47.80 -6.71
CA ALA A 257 56.46 -48.99 -5.87
C ALA A 257 56.30 -50.26 -6.72
N ASP A 258 55.46 -50.22 -7.76
CA ASP A 258 55.28 -51.34 -8.69
C ASP A 258 56.58 -51.72 -9.40
N ILE A 259 57.39 -50.73 -9.81
CA ILE A 259 58.71 -50.97 -10.41
C ILE A 259 59.68 -51.62 -9.40
N ILE A 260 59.68 -51.17 -8.14
CA ILE A 260 60.54 -51.74 -7.08
C ILE A 260 60.14 -53.19 -6.77
N ALA A 261 58.83 -53.48 -6.75
CA ALA A 261 58.28 -54.82 -6.57
C ALA A 261 58.61 -55.76 -7.75
N ALA A 262 58.58 -55.26 -8.98
CA ALA A 262 58.88 -56.04 -10.19
C ALA A 262 60.39 -56.23 -10.46
N GLY A 263 61.24 -55.38 -9.87
CA GLY A 263 62.70 -55.47 -10.00
C GLY A 263 63.30 -56.67 -9.25
N LYS A 264 64.52 -57.09 -9.60
CA LYS A 264 65.32 -58.09 -8.85
C LYS A 264 65.89 -57.51 -7.54
N SER A 265 65.02 -56.88 -6.76
CA SER A 265 65.30 -56.32 -5.45
C SER A 265 65.15 -57.43 -4.40
N GLY A 266 65.97 -57.48 -3.36
CA GLY A 266 65.85 -58.52 -2.32
C GLY A 266 64.48 -58.55 -1.62
N LYS A 267 64.11 -59.66 -0.97
CA LYS A 267 62.79 -59.89 -0.31
C LYS A 267 62.27 -58.73 0.57
N ALA A 268 63.16 -57.95 1.18
CA ALA A 268 62.77 -56.81 2.01
C ALA A 268 62.24 -55.63 1.17
N ALA A 269 62.83 -55.35 0.01
CA ALA A 269 62.41 -54.26 -0.88
C ALA A 269 61.05 -54.56 -1.53
N GLU A 270 60.81 -55.82 -1.88
CA GLU A 270 59.52 -56.30 -2.39
C GLU A 270 58.40 -56.14 -1.33
N LYS A 271 58.68 -56.51 -0.08
CA LYS A 271 57.72 -56.32 1.03
C LYS A 271 57.40 -54.84 1.27
N HIS A 272 58.39 -53.96 1.25
CA HIS A 272 58.17 -52.53 1.44
C HIS A 272 57.41 -51.89 0.26
N ALA A 273 57.70 -52.31 -0.96
CA ALA A 273 56.97 -51.87 -2.15
C ALA A 273 55.49 -52.27 -2.09
N SER A 274 55.17 -53.48 -1.65
CA SER A 274 53.78 -53.92 -1.42
C SER A 274 53.04 -53.02 -0.42
N VAL A 275 53.67 -52.71 0.72
CA VAL A 275 53.07 -51.84 1.74
C VAL A 275 52.82 -50.43 1.21
N ILE A 276 53.74 -49.88 0.40
CA ILE A 276 53.57 -48.57 -0.24
C ILE A 276 52.42 -48.61 -1.26
N GLY A 277 52.30 -49.69 -2.05
CA GLY A 277 51.20 -49.88 -3.00
C GLY A 277 49.83 -49.99 -2.31
N ASP A 278 49.74 -50.73 -1.21
CA ASP A 278 48.50 -50.89 -0.43
C ASP A 278 48.07 -49.59 0.27
N ALA A 279 49.03 -48.85 0.83
CA ALA A 279 48.80 -47.52 1.38
C ALA A 279 48.37 -46.53 0.28
N GLY A 280 48.99 -46.60 -0.90
CA GLY A 280 48.64 -45.77 -2.05
C GLY A 280 47.21 -46.01 -2.55
N ARG A 281 46.80 -47.27 -2.67
CA ARG A 281 45.41 -47.66 -3.01
C ARG A 281 44.40 -47.17 -1.97
N SER A 282 44.71 -47.30 -0.69
CA SER A 282 43.84 -46.81 0.39
C SER A 282 43.67 -45.29 0.33
N MET A 283 44.73 -44.54 -0.01
CA MET A 283 44.64 -43.10 -0.24
C MET A 283 43.82 -42.73 -1.49
N GLU A 284 43.92 -43.50 -2.57
CA GLU A 284 43.09 -43.28 -3.77
C GLU A 284 41.60 -43.50 -3.48
N GLU A 285 41.27 -44.51 -2.67
CA GLU A 285 39.90 -44.75 -2.20
C GLU A 285 39.37 -43.58 -1.35
N MET A 286 40.15 -43.12 -0.35
CA MET A 286 39.77 -41.96 0.47
C MET A 286 39.61 -40.67 -0.36
N ILE A 287 40.48 -40.44 -1.35
CA ILE A 287 40.37 -39.29 -2.26
C ILE A 287 39.10 -39.39 -3.11
N SER A 288 38.73 -40.60 -3.54
CA SER A 288 37.53 -40.85 -4.35
C SER A 288 36.24 -40.67 -3.54
N GLU A 289 36.28 -41.02 -2.25
CA GLU A 289 35.21 -40.79 -1.28
C GLU A 289 34.99 -39.30 -0.97
N ILE A 290 36.06 -38.51 -0.89
CA ILE A 290 35.97 -37.05 -0.72
C ILE A 290 35.35 -36.38 -1.96
N LEU A 291 35.57 -36.92 -3.16
CA LEU A 291 35.13 -36.31 -4.41
C LEU A 291 33.69 -36.68 -4.82
N HIS A 292 33.22 -37.88 -4.47
CA HIS A 292 31.91 -38.37 -4.87
C HIS A 292 31.08 -38.79 -3.65
N GLU A 293 29.99 -38.07 -3.43
CA GLU A 293 29.02 -38.36 -2.36
C GLU A 293 28.39 -39.76 -2.50
N ASP A 294 28.39 -40.34 -3.71
CA ASP A 294 27.88 -41.67 -4.03
C ASP A 294 28.95 -42.79 -4.03
N PHE A 295 30.20 -42.50 -3.68
CA PHE A 295 31.26 -43.51 -3.68
C PHE A 295 30.95 -44.58 -2.62
N ARG A 296 30.87 -45.85 -3.04
CA ARG A 296 30.69 -46.98 -2.12
C ARG A 296 31.90 -47.88 -2.20
N ARG A 297 32.54 -48.09 -1.05
CA ARG A 297 33.65 -49.03 -0.91
C ARG A 297 33.11 -50.47 -0.96
N PRO A 298 33.53 -51.32 -1.91
CA PRO A 298 33.21 -52.73 -1.88
C PRO A 298 34.03 -53.40 -0.77
N VAL A 299 33.39 -53.79 0.32
CA VAL A 299 34.03 -54.48 1.46
C VAL A 299 33.66 -55.95 1.41
N SER A 300 34.62 -56.84 1.62
CA SER A 300 34.35 -58.28 1.71
C SER A 300 33.64 -58.62 3.02
N VAL A 301 32.77 -59.65 3.01
CA VAL A 301 32.01 -60.06 4.22
C VAL A 301 32.94 -60.45 5.38
N GLY A 302 34.16 -60.92 5.08
CA GLY A 302 35.16 -61.25 6.09
C GLY A 302 35.72 -60.01 6.81
N GLU A 303 36.04 -58.95 6.08
CA GLU A 303 36.52 -57.68 6.65
C GLU A 303 35.44 -56.94 7.44
N LEU A 304 34.16 -57.14 7.08
CA LEU A 304 33.03 -56.55 7.78
C LEU A 304 32.83 -57.16 9.19
N ILE A 305 33.18 -58.44 9.36
CA ILE A 305 33.09 -59.17 10.63
C ILE A 305 34.25 -58.81 11.57
N GLU A 306 35.40 -58.43 11.04
CA GLU A 306 36.58 -58.02 11.82
C GLU A 306 36.48 -56.56 12.34
N TYR A 307 35.55 -55.78 11.77
CA TYR A 307 35.32 -54.37 12.08
C TYR A 307 34.25 -54.14 13.17
N VAL A 308 33.43 -55.15 13.50
CA VAL A 308 32.37 -55.12 14.53
C VAL A 308 32.83 -55.89 15.77
#